data_AF-A0A2G9U6J3-F1
#
_entry.id   AF-A0A2G9U6J3-F1
#
_cell.length_a   1.000
_cell.length_b   1.000
_cell.length_c   1.000
_cell.angle_alpha   90.00
_cell.angle_beta   90.00
_cell.angle_gamma   90.00
#
_symmetry.space_group_name_H-M   'P 1'
#
loop_
_entity.id
_entity.type
_entity.pdbx_description
1 polymer ?
#
loop_
_entity_poly.entity_id
_entity_poly.type
_entity_poly.pdbx_seq_one_letter_code
_entity_poly.pdbx_strand_id
1 'polypeptide(L)'
;DKVPVVKGEAVIKPKTKKKADEEQVVDKENKESNSQQESFRRKDRVQQRENRKKEQRMNLDEKKRTIFVGNAPLTMDERSCKKVFSQYGPIESVRMRSVMPPKETITKRIAHISHKFHEKQNSLNFYVKFKDEESVQKALA
;
A
#
# COMPACT_ATOMS: atom_id res chain seq x y z
N ASP A 1 19.62 -31.83 21.85
CA ASP A 1 19.63 -30.66 20.96
C ASP A 1 18.76 -29.53 21.50
N LYS A 2 19.38 -28.43 21.95
CA LYS A 2 18.69 -27.20 22.36
C LYS A 2 19.42 -26.02 21.72
N VAL A 3 18.73 -25.32 20.82
CA VAL A 3 19.22 -24.14 20.11
C VAL A 3 19.16 -22.93 21.04
N PRO A 4 20.25 -22.18 21.27
CA PRO A 4 20.22 -20.99 22.13
C PRO A 4 19.72 -19.75 21.37
N VAL A 5 18.75 -19.08 21.98
CA VAL A 5 18.17 -17.80 21.54
C VAL A 5 19.13 -16.66 21.91
N VAL A 6 19.62 -15.93 20.91
CA VAL A 6 20.50 -14.76 21.11
C VAL A 6 19.63 -13.54 21.44
N LYS A 7 19.63 -13.10 22.70
CA LYS A 7 19.08 -11.80 23.12
C LYS A 7 20.17 -10.74 22.88
N GLY A 8 19.93 -9.85 21.92
CA GLY A 8 20.80 -8.69 21.66
C GLY A 8 20.65 -7.63 22.74
N GLU A 9 21.64 -7.52 23.62
CA GLU A 9 21.82 -6.39 24.53
C GLU A 9 22.49 -5.24 23.78
N ALA A 10 21.78 -4.12 23.61
CA ALA A 10 22.40 -2.84 23.29
C ALA A 10 22.34 -1.96 24.54
N VAL A 11 23.40 -2.00 25.33
CA VAL A 11 23.61 -1.16 26.52
C VAL A 11 23.88 0.27 26.07
N ILE A 12 22.94 1.18 26.31
CA ILE A 12 23.12 2.62 26.11
C ILE A 12 23.82 3.19 27.35
N LYS A 13 25.11 3.55 27.24
CA LYS A 13 25.84 4.26 28.30
C LYS A 13 25.59 5.77 28.20
N PRO A 14 25.26 6.47 29.31
CA PRO A 14 25.09 7.92 29.29
C PRO A 14 26.45 8.64 29.27
N LYS A 15 26.59 9.70 28.46
CA LYS A 15 27.80 10.52 28.38
C LYS A 15 27.89 11.49 29.58
N THR A 16 28.96 11.39 30.35
CA THR A 16 29.34 12.33 31.43
C THR A 16 30.01 13.59 30.86
N LYS A 17 29.67 14.76 31.44
CA LYS A 17 30.13 16.11 31.06
C LYS A 17 31.56 16.41 31.52
N LYS A 18 32.36 17.11 30.70
CA LYS A 18 33.47 17.99 31.14
C LYS A 18 33.57 19.23 30.21
N LYS A 19 33.34 20.40 30.84
CA LYS A 19 33.83 21.80 30.67
C LYS A 19 34.41 22.21 29.29
N ALA A 20 33.77 23.14 28.57
CA ALA A 20 33.77 24.62 28.68
C ALA A 20 34.98 25.25 27.96
N ASP A 21 34.70 26.10 26.96
CA ASP A 21 35.58 26.97 26.13
C ASP A 21 35.66 26.75 24.59
N GLU A 22 34.71 26.06 23.95
CA GLU A 22 34.55 26.04 22.46
C GLU A 22 33.08 26.27 22.00
N GLU A 23 32.33 27.10 22.73
CA GLU A 23 30.86 27.14 22.67
C GLU A 23 30.21 28.03 21.58
N GLN A 24 30.94 28.53 20.56
CA GLN A 24 30.33 29.45 19.56
C GLN A 24 30.36 28.99 18.09
N VAL A 25 31.08 27.93 17.74
CA VAL A 25 31.15 27.45 16.33
C VAL A 25 30.35 26.16 16.12
N VAL A 26 30.25 25.31 17.14
CA VAL A 26 29.65 23.96 17.05
C VAL A 26 28.11 23.97 17.01
N ASP A 27 27.46 25.03 17.51
CA ASP A 27 25.99 25.12 17.55
C ASP A 27 25.33 25.53 16.22
N LYS A 28 26.07 26.21 15.33
CA LYS A 28 25.56 26.58 14.00
C LYS A 28 25.62 25.41 13.03
N GLU A 29 26.72 24.67 13.01
CA GLU A 29 26.87 23.49 12.15
C GLU A 29 25.89 22.37 12.52
N ASN A 30 25.61 22.18 13.82
CA ASN A 30 24.67 21.15 14.29
C ASN A 30 23.19 21.53 14.04
N LYS A 31 22.84 22.82 14.05
CA LYS A 31 21.52 23.31 13.62
C LYS A 31 21.34 23.24 12.11
N GLU A 32 22.36 23.62 11.34
CA GLU A 32 22.30 23.57 9.88
C GLU A 32 22.21 22.13 9.37
N SER A 33 23.03 21.22 9.88
CA SER A 33 22.97 19.80 9.53
C SER A 33 21.65 19.13 9.92
N ASN A 34 21.08 19.44 11.09
CA ASN A 34 19.76 18.95 11.49
C ASN A 34 18.63 19.56 10.64
N SER A 35 18.71 20.85 10.30
CA SER A 35 17.75 21.52 9.40
C SER A 35 17.79 20.96 7.97
N GLN A 36 19.00 20.65 7.48
CA GLN A 36 19.22 20.04 6.18
C GLN A 36 18.67 18.61 6.17
N GLN A 37 18.99 17.78 7.17
CA GLN A 37 18.43 16.44 7.31
C GLN A 37 16.90 16.45 7.40
N GLU A 38 16.31 17.37 8.15
CA GLU A 38 14.87 17.49 8.25
C GLU A 38 14.25 17.90 6.90
N SER A 39 14.89 18.82 6.17
CA SER A 39 14.46 19.22 4.82
C SER A 39 14.54 18.07 3.81
N PHE A 40 15.58 17.22 3.88
CA PHE A 40 15.71 16.02 3.05
C PHE A 40 14.63 14.99 3.39
N ARG A 41 14.37 14.71 4.68
CA ARG A 41 13.29 13.80 5.10
C ARG A 41 11.90 14.30 4.71
N ARG A 42 11.68 15.63 4.73
CA ARG A 42 10.44 16.25 4.25
C ARG A 42 10.29 16.10 2.73
N LYS A 43 11.37 16.36 1.95
CA LYS A 43 11.37 16.15 0.49
C LYS A 43 11.09 14.70 0.11
N ASP A 44 11.73 13.75 0.78
CA ASP A 44 11.52 12.31 0.57
C ASP A 44 10.06 11.91 0.87
N ARG A 45 9.48 12.38 1.98
CA ARG A 45 8.05 12.16 2.31
C ARG A 45 7.10 12.77 1.28
N VAL A 46 7.40 13.96 0.76
CA VAL A 46 6.59 14.61 -0.28
C VAL A 46 6.65 13.79 -1.57
N GLN A 47 7.85 13.37 -1.98
CA GLN A 47 8.05 12.57 -3.18
C GLN A 47 7.39 11.18 -3.07
N GLN A 48 7.47 10.55 -1.91
CA GLN A 48 6.78 9.29 -1.63
C GLN A 48 5.24 9.44 -1.73
N ARG A 49 4.68 10.55 -1.25
CA ARG A 49 3.24 10.84 -1.37
C ARG A 49 2.83 11.09 -2.82
N GLU A 50 3.64 11.82 -3.58
CA GLU A 50 3.40 12.09 -5.00
C GLU A 50 3.44 10.79 -5.83
N ASN A 51 4.40 9.91 -5.57
CA ASN A 51 4.49 8.60 -6.23
C ASN A 51 3.25 7.74 -5.94
N ARG A 52 2.80 7.68 -4.68
CA ARG A 52 1.55 6.97 -4.32
C ARG A 52 0.31 7.56 -4.99
N LYS A 53 0.25 8.89 -5.18
CA LYS A 53 -0.86 9.54 -5.90
C LYS A 53 -0.84 9.20 -7.39
N LYS A 54 0.34 9.19 -8.01
CA LYS A 54 0.50 8.81 -9.42
C LYS A 54 0.12 7.35 -9.64
N GLU A 55 0.57 6.43 -8.79
CA GLU A 55 0.18 5.01 -8.85
C GLU A 55 -1.34 4.79 -8.72
N GLN A 56 -2.05 5.67 -8.02
CA GLN A 56 -3.49 5.54 -7.84
C GLN A 56 -4.32 6.03 -9.03
N ARG A 57 -3.75 6.87 -9.91
CA ARG A 57 -4.43 7.39 -11.09
C ARG A 57 -4.12 6.51 -12.29
N MET A 58 -5.11 5.73 -12.71
CA MET A 58 -5.00 5.00 -13.97
C MET A 58 -4.92 5.96 -15.15
N ASN A 59 -4.00 5.70 -16.07
CA ASN A 59 -3.92 6.40 -17.35
C ASN A 59 -5.15 6.12 -18.20
N LEU A 60 -5.42 6.96 -19.21
CA LEU A 60 -6.56 6.79 -20.12
C LEU A 60 -6.55 5.44 -20.82
N ASP A 61 -5.37 5.01 -21.26
CA ASP A 61 -5.16 3.72 -21.91
C ASP A 61 -5.47 2.53 -20.97
N GLU A 62 -5.02 2.61 -19.72
CA GLU A 62 -5.32 1.58 -18.71
C GLU A 62 -6.82 1.51 -18.41
N LYS A 63 -7.52 2.65 -18.42
CA LYS A 63 -8.98 2.69 -18.24
C LYS A 63 -9.70 1.99 -19.38
N LYS A 64 -9.27 2.17 -20.64
CA LYS A 64 -9.86 1.47 -21.79
C LYS A 64 -9.70 -0.05 -21.70
N ARG A 65 -8.56 -0.49 -21.16
CA ARG A 65 -8.24 -1.91 -20.95
C ARG A 65 -8.78 -2.49 -19.63
N THR A 66 -9.53 -1.72 -18.85
CA THR A 66 -10.06 -2.15 -17.55
C THR A 66 -11.58 -2.18 -17.54
N ILE A 67 -12.16 -3.33 -17.19
CA ILE A 67 -13.60 -3.46 -16.99
C ILE A 67 -13.97 -3.33 -15.51
N PHE A 68 -15.18 -2.83 -15.27
CA PHE A 68 -15.81 -2.82 -13.95
C PHE A 68 -16.71 -4.04 -13.79
N VAL A 69 -16.55 -4.76 -12.69
CA VAL A 69 -17.36 -5.92 -12.32
C VAL A 69 -18.05 -5.59 -10.99
N GLY A 70 -19.35 -5.33 -11.07
CA GLY A 70 -20.20 -5.06 -9.90
C GLY A 70 -20.95 -6.30 -9.42
N ASN A 71 -21.64 -6.15 -8.29
CA ASN A 71 -22.54 -7.17 -7.73
C ASN A 71 -21.89 -8.57 -7.55
N ALA A 72 -20.60 -8.61 -7.24
CA ALA A 72 -19.92 -9.88 -7.05
C ALA A 72 -20.25 -10.48 -5.67
N PRO A 73 -20.27 -11.82 -5.54
CA PRO A 73 -20.47 -12.49 -4.24
C PRO A 73 -19.40 -12.10 -3.21
N LEU A 74 -19.77 -12.01 -1.94
CA LEU A 74 -18.84 -11.73 -0.83
C LEU A 74 -17.77 -12.83 -0.64
N THR A 75 -18.03 -14.02 -1.17
CA THR A 75 -17.12 -15.17 -1.18
C THR A 75 -16.15 -15.15 -2.35
N MET A 76 -16.31 -14.23 -3.30
CA MET A 76 -15.47 -14.18 -4.48
C MET A 76 -14.13 -13.53 -4.17
N ASP A 77 -13.05 -14.22 -4.50
CA ASP A 77 -11.68 -13.74 -4.40
C ASP A 77 -11.17 -13.20 -5.73
N GLU A 78 -10.04 -12.49 -5.67
CA GLU A 78 -9.29 -12.03 -6.84
C GLU A 78 -8.97 -13.20 -7.81
N ARG A 79 -8.61 -14.37 -7.26
CA ARG A 79 -8.26 -15.55 -8.05
C ARG A 79 -9.45 -16.12 -8.81
N SER A 80 -10.61 -16.21 -8.17
CA SER A 80 -11.85 -16.65 -8.83
C SER A 80 -12.29 -15.67 -9.90
N CYS A 81 -12.24 -14.37 -9.62
CA CYS A 81 -12.53 -13.34 -10.62
C CYS A 81 -11.59 -13.48 -11.83
N LYS A 82 -10.28 -13.61 -11.58
CA LYS A 82 -9.30 -13.83 -12.65
C LYS A 82 -9.60 -15.08 -13.48
N LYS A 83 -10.02 -16.20 -12.86
CA LYS A 83 -10.38 -17.42 -13.58
C LYS A 83 -11.57 -17.21 -14.51
N VAL A 84 -12.64 -16.59 -14.03
CA VAL A 84 -13.84 -16.32 -14.84
C VAL A 84 -13.50 -15.46 -16.05
N PHE A 85 -12.74 -14.38 -15.85
CA PHE A 85 -12.43 -13.45 -16.94
C PHE A 85 -11.28 -13.91 -17.85
N SER A 86 -10.51 -14.93 -17.43
CA SER A 86 -9.38 -15.44 -18.24
C SER A 86 -9.81 -16.05 -19.57
N GLN A 87 -11.08 -16.45 -19.70
CA GLN A 87 -11.64 -16.99 -20.94
C GLN A 87 -11.74 -15.92 -22.06
N TYR A 88 -11.85 -14.64 -21.69
CA TYR A 88 -12.00 -13.55 -22.67
C TYR A 88 -10.66 -12.99 -23.14
N GLY A 89 -9.58 -13.25 -22.40
CA GLY A 89 -8.22 -12.87 -22.78
C GLY A 89 -7.24 -12.76 -21.62
N PRO A 90 -5.98 -12.39 -21.91
CA PRO A 90 -4.93 -12.29 -20.91
C PRO A 90 -5.14 -11.12 -19.95
N ILE A 91 -5.18 -11.42 -18.65
CA ILE A 91 -5.37 -10.44 -17.58
C ILE A 91 -4.02 -9.96 -17.04
N GLU A 92 -3.86 -8.65 -16.92
CA GLU A 92 -2.71 -7.99 -16.31
C GLU A 92 -2.85 -7.97 -14.78
N SER A 93 -3.96 -7.45 -14.26
CA SER A 93 -4.22 -7.40 -12.82
C SER A 93 -5.71 -7.36 -12.51
N VAL A 94 -6.07 -7.81 -11.30
CA VAL A 94 -7.43 -7.69 -10.77
C VAL A 94 -7.35 -6.92 -9.46
N ARG A 95 -8.22 -5.93 -9.31
CA ARG A 95 -8.25 -5.07 -8.13
C ARG A 95 -9.63 -5.12 -7.47
N MET A 96 -9.68 -5.65 -6.26
CA MET A 96 -10.87 -5.61 -5.43
C MET A 96 -11.10 -4.20 -4.87
N ARG A 97 -12.35 -3.74 -4.92
CA ARG A 97 -12.81 -2.45 -4.39
C ARG A 97 -14.03 -2.63 -3.50
N SER A 98 -14.41 -1.55 -2.81
CA SER A 98 -15.62 -1.48 -1.98
C SER A 98 -15.71 -2.47 -0.82
N VAL A 99 -14.58 -2.93 -0.28
CA VAL A 99 -14.57 -3.65 1.00
C VAL A 99 -14.76 -2.67 2.16
N MET A 100 -15.84 -2.87 2.89
CA MET A 100 -16.23 -2.17 4.11
C MET A 100 -15.98 -3.09 5.31
N PRO A 101 -14.90 -2.87 6.08
CA PRO A 101 -14.66 -3.61 7.30
C PRO A 101 -15.72 -3.26 8.35
N PRO A 102 -16.12 -4.20 9.22
CA PRO A 102 -17.12 -3.96 10.27
C PRO A 102 -16.59 -3.08 11.40
N LYS A 103 -15.26 -3.02 11.59
CA LYS A 103 -14.58 -2.19 12.58
C LYS A 103 -13.43 -1.44 11.92
N GLU A 104 -13.19 -0.20 12.33
CA GLU A 104 -12.12 0.65 11.77
C GLU A 104 -10.71 0.10 12.03
N THR A 105 -10.55 -0.71 13.08
CA THR A 105 -9.27 -1.37 13.41
C THR A 105 -8.90 -2.47 12.41
N ILE A 106 -9.86 -3.00 11.65
CA ILE A 106 -9.65 -4.08 10.70
C ILE A 106 -9.35 -3.48 9.33
N THR A 107 -8.20 -3.83 8.76
CA THR A 107 -7.88 -3.41 7.39
C THR A 107 -8.77 -4.11 6.37
N LYS A 108 -9.02 -3.46 5.23
CA LYS A 108 -9.84 -4.00 4.13
C LYS A 108 -9.41 -5.40 3.68
N ARG A 109 -8.10 -5.66 3.65
CA ARG A 109 -7.56 -6.97 3.28
C ARG A 109 -7.90 -8.04 4.31
N ILE A 110 -7.74 -7.72 5.60
CA ILE A 110 -8.07 -8.66 6.68
C ILE A 110 -9.58 -8.93 6.70
N ALA A 111 -10.41 -7.90 6.54
CA ALA A 111 -11.86 -8.06 6.47
C ALA A 111 -12.29 -9.05 5.39
N HIS A 112 -11.68 -8.96 4.20
CA HIS A 112 -11.94 -9.90 3.11
C HIS A 112 -11.47 -11.33 3.43
N ILE A 113 -10.22 -11.51 3.89
CA ILE A 113 -9.66 -12.83 4.23
C ILE A 113 -10.45 -13.51 5.36
N SER A 114 -10.90 -12.73 6.34
CA SER A 114 -11.68 -13.26 7.46
C SER A 114 -13.18 -13.37 7.16
N HIS A 115 -13.62 -13.00 5.94
CA HIS A 115 -15.03 -12.91 5.53
C HIS A 115 -15.91 -12.14 6.53
N LYS A 116 -15.30 -11.16 7.22
CA LYS A 116 -15.99 -10.27 8.16
C LYS A 116 -16.23 -8.95 7.46
N PHE A 117 -17.42 -8.83 6.85
CA PHE A 117 -17.89 -7.61 6.22
C PHE A 117 -18.91 -6.89 7.11
N HIS A 118 -19.13 -5.61 6.84
CA HIS A 118 -20.23 -4.88 7.48
C HIS A 118 -21.59 -5.40 7.00
N GLU A 119 -22.60 -5.39 7.87
CA GLU A 119 -23.93 -6.00 7.61
C GLU A 119 -24.65 -5.44 6.38
N LYS A 120 -24.38 -4.18 6.04
CA LYS A 120 -24.98 -3.52 4.86
C LYS A 120 -24.30 -3.89 3.54
N GLN A 121 -23.15 -4.57 3.59
CA GLN A 121 -22.39 -4.91 2.40
C GLN A 121 -22.78 -6.30 1.90
N ASN A 122 -23.57 -6.33 0.82
CA ASN A 122 -24.05 -7.59 0.24
C ASN A 122 -23.25 -8.04 -0.98
N SER A 123 -22.44 -7.13 -1.55
CA SER A 123 -21.69 -7.39 -2.77
C SER A 123 -20.28 -6.79 -2.74
N LEU A 124 -19.41 -7.35 -3.57
CA LEU A 124 -18.07 -6.84 -3.86
C LEU A 124 -18.01 -6.21 -5.26
N ASN A 125 -17.00 -5.37 -5.44
CA ASN A 125 -16.68 -4.78 -6.72
C ASN A 125 -15.25 -5.15 -7.12
N PHE A 126 -15.03 -5.41 -8.41
CA PHE A 126 -13.71 -5.68 -8.97
C PHE A 126 -13.45 -4.80 -10.19
N TYR A 127 -12.18 -4.50 -10.40
CA TYR A 127 -11.67 -3.97 -11.66
C TYR A 127 -10.73 -5.01 -12.26
N VAL A 128 -10.99 -5.41 -13.50
CA VAL A 128 -10.15 -6.38 -14.21
C VAL A 128 -9.45 -5.64 -15.33
N LYS A 129 -8.13 -5.53 -15.23
CA LYS A 129 -7.28 -4.92 -16.25
C LYS A 129 -6.76 -6.01 -17.17
N PHE A 130 -7.14 -5.96 -18.44
CA PHE A 130 -6.64 -6.84 -19.49
C PHE A 130 -5.34 -6.29 -20.10
N LYS A 131 -4.58 -7.16 -20.76
CA LYS A 131 -3.44 -6.72 -21.57
C LYS A 131 -3.90 -6.03 -22.85
N ASP A 132 -4.94 -6.57 -23.48
CA ASP A 132 -5.43 -6.17 -24.79
C ASP A 132 -6.84 -5.56 -24.71
N GLU A 133 -7.12 -4.54 -25.53
CA GLU A 133 -8.44 -3.89 -25.61
C GLU A 133 -9.51 -4.80 -26.25
N GLU A 134 -9.11 -5.70 -27.16
CA GLU A 134 -10.02 -6.70 -27.74
C GLU A 134 -10.61 -7.63 -26.69
N SER A 135 -9.84 -7.95 -25.63
CA SER A 135 -10.32 -8.79 -24.52
C SER A 135 -11.44 -8.11 -23.74
N VAL A 136 -11.41 -6.78 -23.66
CA VAL A 136 -12.48 -5.98 -23.04
C VAL A 136 -13.75 -6.07 -23.86
N GLN A 137 -13.65 -5.93 -25.18
CA GLN A 137 -14.81 -6.04 -26.07
C GLN A 137 -15.46 -7.43 -25.97
N LYS A 138 -14.65 -8.51 -25.92
CA LYS A 138 -15.15 -9.88 -25.74
C LYS A 138 -15.83 -10.11 -24.38
N ALA A 139 -15.34 -9.46 -23.32
CA ALA A 139 -15.91 -9.60 -21.98
C ALA A 139 -17.21 -8.77 -21.79
N LEU A 140 -17.44 -7.77 -22.63
CA LEU A 140 -18.64 -6.92 -22.62
C LEU A 140 -19.71 -7.36 -23.63
N ALA A 141 -19.35 -8.24 -24.57
CA ALA A 141 -20.25 -8.83 -25.55
C ALA A 141 -21.18 -9.87 -24.90
#